data_AF-A0A6P0T3I0-F1
#
_entry.id   AF-A0A6P0T3I0-F1
#
_cell.length_a   1.000
_cell.length_b   1.000
_cell.length_c   1.000
_cell.angle_alpha   90.00
_cell.angle_beta   90.00
_cell.angle_gamma   90.00
#
_symmetry.space_group_name_H-M   'P 1'
#
loop_
_entity.id
_entity.type
_entity.pdbx_description
1 polymer ?
#
loop_
_entity_poly.entity_id
_entity_poly.type
_entity_poly.pdbx_seq_one_letter_code
_entity_poly.pdbx_strand_id
1 'polypeptide(L)'
;MKTMGLVQLGKHSIKIWDLHQQLGDGSLPHQSPNQRFLVIIRPRDSELWGIFVDDLPNLVELPQDMMRPIPKSYRQASVLEMISHTAVIPNEASTQKIFLLDLQQVGALTP
;
A
#
# COMPACT_ATOMS: atom_id res chain seq x y z
N MET A 1 12.71 -4.86 -12.40
CA MET A 1 11.78 -4.14 -13.31
C MET A 1 10.47 -4.00 -12.56
N LYS A 2 9.96 -2.78 -12.40
CA LYS A 2 8.76 -2.45 -11.60
C LYS A 2 7.53 -2.92 -12.39
N THR A 3 6.91 -4.04 -12.04
CA THR A 3 5.80 -4.60 -12.84
C THR A 3 4.49 -3.89 -12.46
N MET A 4 4.17 -2.83 -13.18
CA MET A 4 2.81 -2.28 -13.20
C MET A 4 1.93 -3.16 -14.08
N GLY A 5 0.84 -3.66 -13.53
CA GLY A 5 -0.17 -4.41 -14.28
C GLY A 5 -1.33 -3.51 -14.70
N LEU A 6 -2.19 -4.00 -15.59
CA LEU A 6 -3.42 -3.32 -15.98
C LEU A 6 -4.56 -4.34 -15.99
N VAL A 7 -5.68 -4.00 -15.34
CA VAL A 7 -6.87 -4.85 -15.27
C VAL A 7 -8.07 -4.06 -15.77
N GLN A 8 -8.86 -4.67 -16.64
CA GLN A 8 -10.11 -4.10 -17.12
C GLN A 8 -11.26 -4.57 -16.23
N LEU A 9 -11.98 -3.62 -15.62
CA LEU A 9 -13.20 -3.90 -14.87
C LEU A 9 -14.38 -3.13 -15.48
N GLY A 10 -15.17 -3.84 -16.27
CA GLY A 10 -16.24 -3.23 -17.07
C GLY A 10 -15.68 -2.21 -18.04
N LYS A 11 -16.03 -0.94 -17.86
CA LYS A 11 -15.55 0.18 -18.68
C LYS A 11 -14.30 0.88 -18.14
N HIS A 12 -13.77 0.45 -16.99
CA HIS A 12 -12.64 1.10 -16.36
C HIS A 12 -11.36 0.30 -16.55
N SER A 13 -10.31 0.98 -16.96
CA SER A 13 -8.94 0.50 -16.86
C SER A 13 -8.40 0.83 -15.46
N ILE A 14 -7.84 -0.18 -14.79
CA ILE A 14 -7.30 -0.06 -13.44
C ILE A 14 -5.80 -0.37 -13.49
N LYS A 15 -4.98 0.60 -13.11
CA LYS A 15 -3.53 0.46 -12.97
C LYS A 15 -3.22 -0.32 -11.69
N ILE A 16 -2.59 -1.47 -11.83
CA ILE A 16 -2.34 -2.41 -10.74
C ILE A 16 -0.94 -2.23 -10.19
N TRP A 17 -0.88 -2.15 -8.86
CA TRP A 17 0.34 -2.00 -8.11
C TRP A 17 0.50 -3.15 -7.11
N ASP A 18 1.58 -3.90 -7.27
CA ASP A 18 1.96 -4.99 -6.37
C ASP A 18 2.88 -4.46 -5.26
N LEU A 19 2.32 -4.25 -4.07
CA LEU A 19 3.09 -3.77 -2.92
C LEU A 19 4.15 -4.78 -2.47
N HIS A 20 3.98 -6.09 -2.67
CA HIS A 20 5.02 -7.06 -2.31
C HIS A 20 6.27 -6.89 -3.17
N GLN A 21 6.11 -6.58 -4.45
CA GLN A 21 7.23 -6.25 -5.33
C GLN A 21 7.85 -4.87 -5.04
N GLN A 22 7.08 -3.94 -4.46
CA GLN A 22 7.59 -2.62 -4.10
C GLN A 22 8.36 -2.60 -2.79
N LEU A 23 7.83 -3.30 -1.79
CA LEU A 23 8.33 -3.28 -0.42
C LEU A 23 9.34 -4.40 -0.16
N GLY A 24 9.30 -5.48 -0.95
CA GLY A 24 10.19 -6.62 -0.81
C GLY A 24 11.35 -6.60 -1.81
N ASP A 25 12.46 -7.23 -1.45
CA ASP A 25 13.63 -7.43 -2.32
C ASP A 25 13.42 -8.55 -3.37
N GLY A 26 12.17 -8.85 -3.73
CA GLY A 26 11.81 -9.98 -4.61
C GLY A 26 11.89 -11.37 -3.95
N SER A 27 12.14 -11.44 -2.64
CA SER A 27 12.32 -12.66 -1.87
C SER A 27 11.10 -13.08 -1.03
N LEU A 28 10.06 -12.24 -0.98
CA LEU A 28 8.78 -12.62 -0.37
C LEU A 28 8.10 -13.65 -1.29
N PRO A 29 7.69 -14.83 -0.79
CA PRO A 29 7.01 -15.81 -1.61
C PRO A 29 5.75 -15.17 -2.19
N HIS A 30 5.65 -15.11 -3.52
CA HIS A 30 4.40 -14.79 -4.20
C HIS A 30 3.36 -15.81 -3.72
N GLN A 31 2.52 -15.41 -2.76
CA GLN A 31 1.41 -16.25 -2.32
C GLN A 31 0.58 -16.63 -3.54
N SER A 32 0.13 -17.88 -3.57
CA SER A 32 -0.58 -18.51 -4.68
C SER A 32 -1.61 -17.57 -5.31
N PRO A 33 -1.74 -17.51 -6.65
CA PRO A 33 -2.64 -16.58 -7.35
C PRO A 33 -4.13 -16.74 -7.00
N ASN A 34 -4.51 -17.75 -6.21
CA ASN A 34 -5.89 -18.13 -5.90
C ASN A 34 -6.49 -17.44 -4.67
N GLN A 35 -5.74 -16.64 -3.91
CA GLN A 35 -6.26 -15.91 -2.74
C GLN A 35 -5.67 -14.50 -2.70
N ARG A 36 -6.12 -13.64 -3.62
CA ARG A 36 -5.77 -12.22 -3.60
C ARG A 36 -7.03 -11.39 -3.77
N PHE A 37 -7.20 -10.40 -2.92
CA PHE A 37 -8.22 -9.38 -3.08
C PHE A 37 -7.61 -8.17 -3.79
N LEU A 38 -8.45 -7.40 -4.48
CA LEU A 38 -8.06 -6.17 -5.15
C LEU A 38 -8.72 -4.98 -4.47
N VAL A 39 -7.92 -4.12 -3.85
CA VAL A 39 -8.39 -2.84 -3.32
C VAL A 39 -8.33 -1.81 -4.44
N ILE A 40 -9.49 -1.29 -4.85
CA ILE A 40 -9.59 -0.26 -5.90
C ILE A 40 -9.69 1.11 -5.26
N ILE A 41 -8.82 2.01 -5.69
CA ILE A 41 -8.67 3.36 -5.16
C ILE A 41 -8.89 4.34 -6.31
N ARG A 42 -9.66 5.41 -6.05
CA ARG A 42 -9.80 6.54 -6.96
C ARG A 42 -9.13 7.76 -6.33
N PRO A 43 -7.87 8.07 -6.70
CA PRO A 43 -7.27 9.34 -6.35
C PRO A 43 -8.05 10.49 -7.00
N ARG A 44 -7.97 11.68 -6.39
CA ARG A 44 -8.65 12.88 -6.90
C ARG A 44 -8.04 13.23 -8.26
N ASP A 45 -8.86 13.17 -9.31
CA ASP A 45 -8.53 13.53 -10.69
C ASP A 45 -7.56 12.61 -11.45
N SER A 46 -7.42 11.33 -11.06
CA SER A 46 -6.58 10.36 -11.77
C SER A 46 -7.31 9.09 -12.21
N GLU A 47 -6.63 8.27 -13.00
CA GLU A 47 -7.04 6.89 -13.31
C GLU A 47 -7.26 6.06 -12.03
N LEU A 48 -8.11 5.03 -12.13
CA LEU A 48 -8.32 4.09 -11.03
C LEU A 48 -7.06 3.27 -10.79
N TRP A 49 -6.69 3.12 -9.53
CA TRP A 49 -5.58 2.28 -9.12
C TRP A 49 -6.09 1.07 -8.36
N GLY A 50 -5.31 -0.01 -8.42
CA GLY A 50 -5.61 -1.26 -7.76
C GLY A 50 -4.39 -1.74 -6.99
N ILE A 51 -4.59 -2.21 -5.76
CA ILE A 51 -3.55 -2.83 -4.94
C ILE A 51 -3.97 -4.26 -4.63
N PHE A 52 -3.11 -5.22 -4.96
CA PHE A 52 -3.32 -6.60 -4.50
C PHE A 52 -3.01 -6.72 -3.01
N VAL A 53 -3.91 -7.37 -2.29
CA VAL A 53 -3.75 -7.72 -0.88
C VAL A 53 -4.08 -9.19 -0.70
N ASP A 54 -3.34 -9.85 0.19
CA ASP A 54 -3.48 -11.30 0.42
C ASP A 54 -4.82 -11.63 1.10
N ASP A 55 -5.25 -10.78 2.03
CA ASP A 55 -6.46 -10.97 2.83
C ASP A 55 -7.44 -9.79 2.69
N LEU A 56 -8.70 -10.02 3.06
CA LEU A 56 -9.72 -8.98 3.06
C LEU A 56 -9.27 -7.84 4.00
N PRO A 57 -9.30 -6.57 3.52
CA PRO A 57 -8.88 -5.45 4.36
C PRO A 57 -9.79 -5.30 5.57
N ASN A 58 -9.19 -5.01 6.72
CA ASN A 58 -9.92 -4.66 7.93
C ASN A 58 -10.14 -3.14 8.03
N LEU A 59 -11.21 -2.73 8.69
CA LEU A 59 -11.47 -1.34 9.04
C LEU A 59 -11.11 -1.12 10.51
N VAL A 60 -10.20 -0.18 10.77
CA VAL A 60 -9.74 0.13 12.12
C VAL A 60 -9.77 1.64 12.34
N GLU A 61 -10.34 2.06 13.46
CA GLU A 61 -10.25 3.45 13.91
C GLU A 61 -8.86 3.71 14.47
N LEU A 62 -8.19 4.73 13.93
CA LEU A 62 -6.85 5.14 14.32
C LEU A 62 -6.90 6.55 14.92
N PRO A 63 -6.76 6.68 16.25
CA PRO A 63 -6.63 7.98 16.91
C PRO A 63 -5.44 8.78 16.37
N GLN A 64 -5.62 10.09 16.21
CA GLN A 64 -4.61 10.96 15.59
C GLN A 64 -3.31 11.03 16.39
N ASP A 65 -3.39 10.97 17.72
CA ASP A 65 -2.25 10.96 18.64
C ASP A 65 -1.39 9.69 18.51
N MET A 66 -1.95 8.60 17.96
CA MET A 66 -1.21 7.38 17.66
C MET A 66 -0.47 7.45 16.31
N MET A 67 -0.81 8.41 15.45
CA MET A 67 -0.16 8.60 14.15
C MET A 67 1.09 9.47 14.29
N ARG A 68 2.25 8.87 14.09
CA ARG A 68 3.55 9.55 14.11
C ARG A 68 4.08 9.72 12.69
N PRO A 69 4.44 10.94 12.26
CA PRO A 69 5.02 11.15 10.94
C PRO A 69 6.38 10.44 10.83
N ILE A 70 6.67 9.87 9.66
CA ILE A 70 7.99 9.29 9.42
C ILE A 70 9.02 10.42 9.28
N PRO A 71 10.13 10.40 10.05
CA PRO A 71 11.18 11.40 9.93
C PRO A 71 11.79 11.38 8.53
N LYS A 72 12.12 12.58 8.01
CA LYS A 72 12.63 12.74 6.63
C LYS A 72 13.90 11.93 6.35
N SER A 73 14.75 11.70 7.36
CA SER A 73 15.96 10.88 7.25
C SER A 73 15.65 9.43 6.84
N TYR A 74 14.51 8.88 7.28
CA TYR A 74 14.09 7.54 6.91
C TYR A 74 13.46 7.47 5.52
N ARG A 75 12.95 8.59 4.99
CA ARG A 75 12.42 8.63 3.62
C ARG A 75 13.50 8.44 2.55
N GLN A 76 14.79 8.58 2.89
CA GLN A 76 15.87 8.27 1.95
C GLN A 76 16.06 6.77 1.72
N ALA A 77 15.42 5.91 2.52
CA ALA A 77 15.28 4.49 2.22
C ALA A 77 14.10 4.32 1.25
N SER A 78 14.39 3.87 0.03
CA SER A 78 13.49 3.81 -1.14
C SER A 78 12.04 3.39 -0.86
N VAL A 79 11.84 2.44 0.04
CA VAL A 79 10.53 1.86 0.38
C VAL A 79 9.70 2.77 1.30
N LEU A 80 10.34 3.61 2.11
CA LEU A 80 9.67 4.51 3.05
C LEU A 80 9.25 5.85 2.42
N GLU A 81 9.67 6.13 1.18
CA GLU A 81 9.23 7.32 0.43
C GLU A 81 7.71 7.37 0.25
N MET A 82 7.07 6.21 0.07
CA MET A 82 5.62 6.12 -0.11
C MET A 82 4.82 6.15 1.21
N ILE A 83 5.48 6.23 2.37
CA ILE A 83 4.82 6.16 3.67
C ILE A 83 4.89 7.51 4.38
N SER A 84 3.72 8.04 4.77
CA SER A 84 3.64 9.34 5.46
C SER A 84 3.76 9.22 6.97
N HIS A 85 3.09 8.22 7.56
CA HIS A 85 2.95 8.06 9.00
C HIS A 85 3.07 6.58 9.41
N THR A 86 3.30 6.38 10.71
CA THR A 86 3.25 5.09 11.37
C THR A 86 2.34 5.17 12.58
N ALA A 87 1.64 4.09 12.87
CA ALA A 87 0.86 3.93 14.08
C ALA A 87 1.16 2.57 14.72
N VAL A 88 1.05 2.48 16.04
CA VAL A 88 1.20 1.21 16.76
C VAL A 88 -0.08 0.97 17.53
N ILE A 89 -0.86 -0.01 17.12
CA ILE A 89 -2.12 -0.39 17.76
C ILE A 89 -1.84 -1.54 18.74
N PRO A 90 -2.22 -1.41 20.02
CA PRO A 90 -2.22 -2.54 20.93
C PRO A 90 -3.32 -3.53 20.53
N ASN A 91 -2.96 -4.80 20.34
CA ASN A 91 -3.86 -5.92 20.14
C ASN A 91 -3.66 -6.92 21.29
N GLU A 92 -4.69 -7.65 21.68
CA GLU A 92 -4.81 -8.50 22.88
C GLU A 92 -3.58 -9.41 23.14
N ALA A 93 -2.85 -9.81 22.09
CA ALA A 93 -1.66 -10.64 22.18
C ALA A 93 -0.37 -9.99 21.61
N SER A 94 -0.44 -8.83 20.96
CA SER A 94 0.73 -8.20 20.31
C SER A 94 0.52 -6.72 19.97
N THR A 95 1.61 -5.99 19.74
CA THR A 95 1.53 -4.65 19.14
C THR A 95 1.57 -4.75 17.62
N GLN A 96 0.52 -4.28 16.94
CA GLN A 96 0.48 -4.21 15.49
C GLN A 96 1.00 -2.85 15.02
N LYS A 97 2.04 -2.84 14.19
CA LYS A 97 2.53 -1.62 13.54
C LYS A 97 1.84 -1.43 12.20
N ILE A 98 1.27 -0.26 11.98
CA ILE A 98 0.61 0.14 10.74
C ILE A 98 1.43 1.25 10.08
N PHE A 99 1.65 1.11 8.77
CA PHE A 99 2.27 2.14 7.94
C PHE A 99 1.19 2.78 7.07
N LEU A 100 1.09 4.11 7.09
CA LEU A 100 0.11 4.85 6.32
C LEU A 100 0.68 5.19 4.94
N LEU A 101 0.18 4.50 3.92
CA LEU A 101 0.52 4.72 2.52
C LEU A 101 0.01 6.07 2.03
N ASP A 102 0.89 6.88 1.44
CA ASP A 102 0.55 8.18 0.86
C ASP A 102 0.35 8.05 -0.66
N LEU A 103 -0.91 7.99 -1.08
CA LEU A 103 -1.28 7.82 -2.48
C LEU A 103 -0.80 8.95 -3.40
N GLN A 104 -0.57 10.16 -2.89
CA GLN A 104 -0.03 11.26 -3.69
C GLN A 104 1.44 11.02 -4.00
N GLN A 105 2.23 10.61 -3.00
CA GLN A 105 3.64 10.25 -3.19
C GLN A 105 3.77 9.02 -4.08
N VAL A 106 2.89 8.04 -3.93
CA VAL A 106 2.83 6.86 -4.81
C VAL A 106 2.62 7.24 -6.27
N GLY A 107 1.67 8.14 -6.55
CA GLY A 107 1.41 8.59 -7.92
C GLY A 107 2.59 9.25 -8.58
N ALA A 108 3.33 10.07 -7.81
CA ALA A 108 4.55 10.71 -8.29
C ALA A 108 5.67 9.71 -8.61
N LEU A 109 5.67 8.52 -7.99
CA LEU A 109 6.65 7.44 -8.20
C LEU A 109 6.28 6.46 -9.32
N THR A 110 5.10 6.65 -9.95
CA THR A 110 4.67 5.89 -11.11
C THR A 110 4.64 6.82 -12.33
N PRO A 111 5.45 6.58 -13.38
CA PRO A 111 5.38 7.35 -14.61
C PRO A 111 4.04 7.15 -15.33
#